data_AF-A0A976J8L2-F1
#
_entry.id   AF-A0A976J8L2-F1
#
_cell.length_a   1.000
_cell.length_b   1.000
_cell.length_c   1.000
_cell.angle_alpha   90.00
_cell.angle_beta   90.00
_cell.angle_gamma   90.00
#
_symmetry.space_group_name_H-M   'P 1'
#
loop_
_entity.id
_entity.type
_entity.pdbx_description
1 polymer ?
#
loop_
_entity_poly.entity_id
_entity_poly.type
_entity_poly.pdbx_seq_one_letter_code
_entity_poly.pdbx_strand_id
1 'polypeptide(L)'
;MRYLTAIELANWMALYVAAGSCCVIAMALSCATTMVEVVRERGWSSVNSLRSAILFVPKIWWRWQKLYLTSMPVTLGIVILFATSMRWS
;
A
#
# COMPACT_ATOMS: atom_id res chain seq x y z
N MET A 1 -21.84 -16.46 -20.19
CA MET A 1 -21.44 -15.35 -19.29
C MET A 1 -22.72 -14.64 -18.87
N ARG A 2 -22.97 -14.50 -17.56
CA ARG A 2 -24.14 -13.79 -17.05
C ARG A 2 -23.86 -12.29 -17.14
N TYR A 3 -24.76 -11.53 -17.76
CA TYR A 3 -24.63 -10.07 -17.80
C TYR A 3 -24.85 -9.52 -16.39
N LEU A 4 -23.93 -8.68 -15.91
CA LEU A 4 -24.06 -7.97 -14.65
C LEU A 4 -25.16 -6.92 -14.80
N THR A 5 -25.99 -6.77 -13.77
CA THR A 5 -26.89 -5.62 -13.65
C THR A 5 -26.08 -4.32 -13.49
N ALA A 6 -26.69 -3.18 -13.79
CA ALA A 6 -26.04 -1.88 -13.64
C ALA A 6 -25.56 -1.63 -12.19
N ILE A 7 -26.31 -2.12 -11.20
CA ILE A 7 -25.98 -2.01 -9.77
C ILE A 7 -24.77 -2.86 -9.43
N GLU A 8 -24.73 -4.13 -9.86
CA GLU A 8 -23.59 -5.01 -9.63
C GLU A 8 -22.31 -4.44 -10.27
N LEU A 9 -22.40 -3.90 -11.49
CA LEU A 9 -21.26 -3.27 -12.17
C LEU A 9 -20.75 -2.04 -11.40
N ALA A 10 -21.65 -1.18 -10.93
CA ALA A 10 -21.29 -0.01 -10.14
C ALA A 10 -20.61 -0.40 -8.81
N ASN A 11 -21.12 -1.43 -8.13
CA ASN A 11 -20.52 -1.93 -6.89
C ASN A 11 -19.12 -2.50 -7.11
N TRP A 12 -18.89 -3.26 -8.19
CA TRP A 12 -17.55 -3.74 -8.53
C TRP A 12 -16.59 -2.58 -8.79
N MET A 13 -17.02 -1.56 -9.53
CA MET A 13 -16.21 -0.35 -9.74
C MET A 13 -15.91 0.35 -8.42
N ALA A 14 -16.89 0.46 -7.52
CA ALA A 14 -16.69 1.04 -6.19
C ALA A 14 -15.69 0.25 -5.35
N LEU A 15 -15.71 -1.09 -5.40
CA LEU A 15 -14.71 -1.94 -4.73
C LEU A 15 -13.30 -1.71 -5.27
N TYR A 16 -13.13 -1.61 -6.58
CA TYR A 16 -11.82 -1.34 -7.18
C TYR A 16 -11.29 0.04 -6.79
N VAL A 17 -12.15 1.06 -6.76
CA VAL A 17 -11.77 2.41 -6.33
C VAL A 17 -11.41 2.42 -4.83
N ALA A 18 -12.18 1.75 -3.99
CA ALA A 18 -11.91 1.63 -2.55
C ALA A 18 -10.60 0.89 -2.27
N ALA A 19 -10.34 -0.21 -2.98
CA ALA A 19 -9.07 -0.94 -2.87
C ALA A 19 -7.90 -0.07 -3.34
N GLY A 20 -8.05 0.61 -4.48
CA GLY A 20 -7.04 1.51 -5.03
C GLY A 20 -6.70 2.66 -4.09
N SER A 21 -7.70 3.29 -3.46
CA SER A 21 -7.47 4.38 -2.50
C SER A 21 -6.74 3.89 -1.26
N CYS A 22 -7.10 2.71 -0.73
CA CYS A 22 -6.38 2.08 0.39
C CYS A 22 -4.91 1.82 0.03
N CYS A 23 -4.64 1.29 -1.16
CA CYS A 23 -3.28 1.07 -1.65
C CYS A 23 -2.47 2.38 -1.75
N VAL A 24 -3.08 3.46 -2.25
CA VAL A 24 -2.42 4.78 -2.34
C VAL A 24 -2.09 5.33 -0.95
N ILE A 25 -3.02 5.21 -0.01
CA ILE A 25 -2.81 5.64 1.38
C ILE A 25 -1.69 4.81 2.02
N ALA A 26 -1.73 3.49 1.87
CA ALA A 26 -0.71 2.59 2.39
C ALA A 26 0.66 2.89 1.81
N MET A 27 0.75 3.16 0.50
CA MET A 27 1.98 3.57 -0.17
C MET A 27 2.51 4.90 0.38
N ALA A 28 1.64 5.90 0.57
CA ALA A 28 2.05 7.19 1.12
C ALA A 28 2.58 7.05 2.55
N LEU A 29 1.88 6.28 3.40
CA LEU A 29 2.29 6.02 4.78
C LEU A 29 3.58 5.22 4.85
N SER A 30 3.75 4.16 4.05
CA SER A 30 4.97 3.36 4.03
C SER A 30 6.17 4.16 3.53
N CYS A 31 5.98 5.04 2.54
CA CYS A 31 7.00 6.00 2.11
C CYS A 31 7.39 6.95 3.25
N ALA A 32 6.40 7.57 3.91
CA ALA A 32 6.64 8.52 4.99
C ALA A 32 7.37 7.88 6.17
N THR A 33 6.94 6.69 6.62
CA THR A 33 7.59 5.98 7.72
C THR A 33 9.01 5.56 7.35
N THR A 34 9.22 5.04 6.15
CA THR A 34 10.56 4.67 5.66
C THR A 34 11.49 5.90 5.61
N MET A 35 11.00 7.06 5.16
CA MET A 35 11.78 8.30 5.16
C MET A 35 12.13 8.77 6.57
N VAL A 36 11.16 8.76 7.50
CA VAL A 36 11.39 9.13 8.90
C VAL A 36 12.42 8.21 9.55
N GLU A 37 12.33 6.90 9.32
CA GLU A 37 13.31 5.93 9.81
C GLU A 37 14.70 6.20 9.24
N VAL A 38 14.83 6.44 7.93
CA VAL A 38 16.11 6.72 7.27
C VAL A 38 16.76 8.00 7.81
N VAL A 39 15.97 9.06 8.03
CA VAL A 39 16.44 10.33 8.61
C VAL A 39 16.84 10.14 10.07
N ARG A 40 16.04 9.42 10.86
CA ARG A 40 16.27 9.20 12.30
C ARG A 40 17.47 8.30 12.58
N GLU A 41 17.64 7.23 11.80
CA GLU A 41 18.78 6.31 11.92
C GLU A 41 20.11 6.94 11.46
N ARG A 42 20.09 8.17 10.91
CA ARG A 42 21.24 8.77 10.21
C ARG A 42 21.90 7.77 9.26
N GLY A 43 21.12 6.94 8.56
CA GLY A 43 21.65 5.91 7.66
C GLY A 43 22.60 6.48 6.61
N TRP A 44 22.45 7.77 6.31
CA TRP A 44 23.30 8.57 5.44
C TRP A 44 24.74 8.79 5.96
N SER A 45 24.99 8.72 7.27
CA SER A 45 26.36 8.87 7.81
C SER A 45 27.28 7.68 7.47
N SER A 46 26.69 6.53 7.13
CA SER A 46 27.39 5.32 6.71
C SER A 46 27.60 5.23 5.19
N VAL A 47 26.98 6.13 4.41
CA VAL A 47 27.09 6.17 2.95
C VAL A 47 28.28 7.04 2.54
N ASN A 48 29.50 6.63 2.92
CA ASN A 48 30.74 7.30 2.53
C ASN A 48 31.36 6.71 1.24
N SER A 49 30.69 5.76 0.58
CA SER A 49 31.20 5.07 -0.61
C SER A 49 30.07 4.58 -1.52
N LEU A 50 30.32 4.57 -2.84
CA LEU A 50 29.43 3.98 -3.86
C LEU A 50 28.99 2.55 -3.54
N ARG A 51 29.87 1.74 -2.94
CA ARG A 51 29.54 0.36 -2.52
C ARG A 51 28.51 0.33 -1.38
N SER A 52 28.57 1.30 -0.47
CA SER A 52 27.61 1.46 0.63
C SER A 52 26.24 1.89 0.08
N ALA A 53 26.23 2.81 -0.89
CA ALA A 53 24.99 3.26 -1.55
C ALA A 53 24.27 2.12 -2.29
N ILE A 54 25.01 1.29 -3.03
CA ILE A 54 24.45 0.15 -3.78
C ILE A 54 23.79 -0.89 -2.84
N LEU A 55 24.35 -1.11 -1.65
CA LEU A 55 23.77 -2.03 -0.65
C LEU A 55 22.61 -1.40 0.15
N PHE A 56 22.53 -0.07 0.16
CA PHE A 56 21.51 0.67 0.92
C PHE A 56 20.15 0.69 0.22
N VAL A 57 20.12 0.87 -1.11
CA VAL A 57 18.90 0.88 -1.93
C VAL A 57 18.04 -0.39 -1.74
N PRO A 58 18.57 -1.62 -1.93
CA PRO A 58 17.76 -2.83 -1.77
C PRO A 58 17.28 -3.03 -0.32
N LYS A 59 18.03 -2.54 0.67
CA LYS A 59 17.64 -2.62 2.08
C LYS A 59 16.48 -1.67 2.41
N ILE A 60 16.51 -0.44 1.90
CA ILE A 60 15.39 0.51 1.98
C ILE A 60 14.16 -0.04 1.25
N TRP A 61 14.36 -0.52 0.02
CA TRP A 61 13.28 -1.10 -0.78
C TRP A 61 12.59 -2.24 -0.05
N TRP A 62 13.36 -3.16 0.55
CA TRP A 62 12.80 -4.28 1.31
C TRP A 62 12.04 -3.83 2.56
N ARG A 63 12.54 -2.81 3.28
CA ARG A 63 11.82 -2.23 4.43
C ARG A 63 10.50 -1.59 4.00
N TRP A 64 10.52 -0.78 2.95
CA TRP A 64 9.33 -0.17 2.37
C TRP A 64 8.31 -1.23 1.94
N GLN A 65 8.76 -2.31 1.29
CA GLN A 65 7.87 -3.39 0.87
C GLN A 65 7.21 -4.12 2.04
N LYS A 66 7.94 -4.42 3.11
CA LYS A 66 7.33 -5.05 4.30
C LYS A 66 6.24 -4.16 4.90
N LEU A 67 6.52 -2.86 5.03
CA LEU A 67 5.56 -1.89 5.54
C LEU A 67 4.32 -1.82 4.63
N TYR A 68 4.51 -1.79 3.32
CA TYR A 68 3.42 -1.81 2.35
C TYR A 68 2.59 -3.10 2.44
N LEU A 69 3.22 -4.28 2.50
CA LEU A 69 2.50 -5.55 2.59
C LEU A 69 1.81 -5.75 3.94
N THR A 70 2.30 -5.12 5.01
CA THR A 70 1.63 -5.12 6.32
C THR A 70 0.28 -4.38 6.26
N SER A 71 0.08 -3.51 5.29
CA SER A 71 -1.20 -2.83 5.07
C SER A 71 -2.28 -3.69 4.40
N MET A 72 -1.91 -4.84 3.79
CA MET A 72 -2.83 -5.75 3.12
C MET A 72 -3.99 -6.23 4.00
N PRO A 73 -3.80 -6.76 5.22
CA PRO A 73 -4.91 -7.20 6.06
C PRO A 73 -5.87 -6.06 6.41
N VAL A 74 -5.35 -4.85 6.61
CA VAL A 74 -6.16 -3.65 6.89
C VAL A 74 -6.96 -3.25 5.65
N THR A 75 -6.31 -3.22 4.49
CA THR A 75 -6.95 -2.91 3.20
C THR A 75 -8.06 -3.90 2.88
N LEU A 76 -7.81 -5.20 3.05
CA LEU A 76 -8.81 -6.25 2.88
C LEU A 76 -9.97 -6.07 3.86
N GLY A 77 -9.69 -5.79 5.14
CA GLY A 77 -10.72 -5.52 6.14
C GLY A 77 -11.63 -4.36 5.75
N ILE A 78 -11.05 -3.23 5.31
CA ILE A 78 -11.81 -2.04 4.87
C ILE A 78 -12.67 -2.38 3.64
N VAL A 79 -12.10 -3.01 2.61
CA VAL A 79 -12.80 -3.32 1.36
C VAL A 79 -13.91 -4.35 1.59
N ILE A 80 -13.70 -5.35 2.46
CA ILE A 80 -14.73 -6.33 2.82
C ILE A 80 -15.88 -5.65 3.57
N LEU A 81 -15.58 -4.82 4.58
CA LEU A 81 -16.62 -4.08 5.31
C LEU A 81 -17.41 -3.16 4.38
N PHE A 82 -16.72 -2.49 3.45
CA PHE A 82 -17.36 -1.68 2.42
C PHE A 82 -18.23 -2.52 1.47
N ALA A 83 -17.78 -3.72 1.08
CA ALA A 83 -18.58 -4.64 0.28
C ALA A 83 -19.88 -5.05 1.00
N THR A 84 -19.81 -5.27 2.31
CA THR A 84 -20.97 -5.64 3.12
C THR A 84 -21.98 -4.51 3.32
N SER A 85 -21.57 -3.25 3.16
CA SER A 85 -22.48 -2.10 3.28
C SER A 85 -23.23 -1.79 1.98
N MET A 86 -22.84 -2.39 0.85
CA MET A 86 -23.47 -2.17 -0.44
C MET A 86 -24.67 -3.11 -0.69
N ARG A 87 -25.67 -2.61 -1.42
CA ARG A 87 -26.78 -3.43 -1.92
C ARG A 87 -26.40 -4.07 -3.25
N TRP A 88 -26.41 -5.40 -3.29
CA TRP A 88 -26.04 -6.19 -4.47
C TRP A 88 -27.22 -6.60 -5.35
N SER A 89 -28.44 -6.31 -4.90
CA SER A 89 -29.71 -6.57 -5.61
C SER A 89 -30.75 -5.47 -5.39
#